data_AF-A0A972P6F3-F1
#
_entry.id   AF-A0A972P6F3-F1
#
_cell.length_a   1.000
_cell.length_b   1.000
_cell.length_c   1.000
_cell.angle_alpha   90.00
_cell.angle_beta   90.00
_cell.angle_gamma   90.00
#
_symmetry.space_group_name_H-M   'P 1'
#
loop_
_entity.id
_entity.type
_entity.pdbx_description
1 polymer ?
#
loop_
_entity_poly.entity_id
_entity_poly.type
_entity_poly.pdbx_seq_one_letter_code
_entity_poly.pdbx_strand_id
1 'polypeptide(L)'
;MSDSGGWVKLWRDQFHHEISERKPWCDGYAWSFLYARANHRPAIVNFRNQYIPVERGQFVTSELKLAKTFGWSRRRIKNFLTSLEIGGMCDNRRTQRFVVITICNYEKYQSRADDERAIDVTANVTTGEQQKHINKNKEEKNIYRQNALIVLSYLNERTGKRYRDTTLIEARLKDGGTVDDCRKIIDVKLMDPHFIANPKYLNPQTLFRPSHWDKYLNESMEPVKGNGGWGKVF
;
A
#
# COMPACT_ATOMS: atom_id res chain seq x y z
N MET A 1 7.86 34.72 12.45
CA MET A 1 8.32 34.02 13.68
C MET A 1 9.55 33.25 13.29
N SER A 2 10.68 33.49 13.95
CA SER A 2 11.96 32.81 13.68
C SER A 2 11.79 31.31 13.91
N ASP A 3 12.21 30.51 12.93
CA ASP A 3 12.11 29.05 12.92
C ASP A 3 13.04 28.47 14.00
N SER A 4 12.52 28.35 15.21
CA SER A 4 13.19 27.80 16.40
C SER A 4 12.86 26.31 16.59
N GLY A 5 12.39 25.66 15.52
CA GLY A 5 11.97 24.27 15.52
C GLY A 5 13.14 23.29 15.57
N GLY A 6 13.29 22.62 16.70
CA GLY A 6 14.14 21.42 16.84
C GLY A 6 13.34 20.12 16.71
N TRP A 7 14.02 19.02 16.41
CA TRP A 7 13.41 17.69 16.30
C TRP A 7 13.39 16.95 17.64
N VAL A 8 12.27 16.29 17.96
CA VAL A 8 12.17 15.36 19.09
C VAL A 8 11.87 13.95 18.57
N LYS A 9 12.70 12.98 18.96
CA LYS A 9 12.44 11.55 18.71
C LYS A 9 11.36 11.08 19.69
N LEU A 10 10.27 10.55 19.16
CA LEU A 10 9.13 10.07 19.95
C LEU A 10 9.10 8.54 19.97
N TRP A 11 9.13 7.94 21.15
CA TRP A 11 8.98 6.49 21.29
C TRP A 11 7.52 6.09 21.04
N ARG A 12 7.29 5.25 20.02
CA ARG A 12 5.95 4.89 19.55
C ARG A 12 5.17 4.04 20.55
N ASP A 13 5.87 3.32 21.42
CA ASP A 13 5.24 2.41 22.37
C ASP A 13 4.67 3.13 23.60
N GLN A 14 4.99 4.41 23.80
CA GLN A 14 4.46 5.20 24.92
C GLN A 14 2.92 5.23 24.96
N PHE A 15 2.26 5.03 23.81
CA PHE A 15 0.80 5.05 23.70
C PHE A 15 0.12 3.77 24.22
N HIS A 16 0.92 2.75 24.56
CA HIS A 16 0.49 1.52 25.22
C HIS A 16 0.70 1.55 26.74
N HIS A 17 1.36 2.59 27.26
CA HIS A 17 1.57 2.78 28.69
C HIS A 17 0.27 3.24 29.38
N GLU A 18 0.14 2.94 30.67
CA GLU A 18 -1.02 3.29 31.51
C GLU A 18 -1.39 4.78 31.46
N ILE A 19 -0.39 5.65 31.25
CA ILE A 19 -0.59 7.10 31.10
C ILE A 19 -1.56 7.44 29.95
N SER A 20 -1.59 6.60 28.92
CA SER A 20 -2.45 6.74 27.75
C SER A 20 -3.88 6.24 28.01
N GLU A 21 -4.14 5.56 29.12
CA GLU A 21 -5.49 5.08 29.47
C GLU A 21 -6.40 6.22 29.92
N ARG A 22 -5.85 7.32 30.44
CA ARG A 22 -6.63 8.50 30.81
C ARG A 22 -7.31 9.10 29.58
N LYS A 23 -8.65 9.06 29.57
CA LYS A 23 -9.50 9.63 28.52
C LYS A 23 -10.36 10.78 29.08
N PRO A 24 -10.82 11.73 28.25
CA PRO A 24 -10.51 11.88 26.83
C PRO A 24 -9.10 12.44 26.59
N TRP A 25 -8.49 12.09 25.47
CA TRP A 25 -7.22 12.69 25.06
C TRP A 25 -7.41 14.16 24.67
N CYS A 26 -6.38 14.97 24.85
CA CYS A 26 -6.31 16.30 24.26
C CYS A 26 -5.88 16.22 22.79
N ASP A 27 -6.15 17.27 22.02
CA ASP A 27 -5.94 17.29 20.58
C ASP A 27 -4.45 17.13 20.21
N GLY A 28 -3.54 17.74 20.99
CA GLY A 28 -2.09 17.60 20.79
C GLY A 28 -1.61 16.16 21.01
N TYR A 29 -2.07 15.48 22.05
CA TYR A 29 -1.72 14.08 22.32
C TYR A 29 -2.27 13.13 21.24
N ALA A 30 -3.51 13.39 20.79
CA ALA A 30 -4.11 12.67 19.66
C ALA A 30 -3.32 12.89 18.36
N TRP A 31 -2.85 14.11 18.09
CA TRP A 31 -1.99 14.39 16.95
C TRP A 31 -0.65 13.66 17.03
N SER A 32 0.02 13.70 18.19
CA SER A 32 1.26 12.94 18.43
C SER A 32 1.05 11.44 18.20
N PHE A 33 -0.11 10.90 18.58
CA PHE A 33 -0.47 9.51 18.29
C PHE A 33 -0.60 9.24 16.80
N LEU A 34 -1.33 10.07 16.03
CA LEU A 34 -1.48 9.87 14.58
C LEU A 34 -0.11 9.88 13.89
N TYR A 35 0.73 10.84 14.27
CA TYR A 35 2.10 10.98 13.80
C TYR A 35 2.96 9.75 14.13
N ALA A 36 2.89 9.27 15.38
CA ALA A 36 3.56 8.06 15.82
C ALA A 36 2.92 6.78 15.31
N ARG A 37 1.73 6.82 14.68
CA ARG A 37 1.08 5.64 14.12
C ARG A 37 1.34 5.46 12.63
N ALA A 38 1.64 6.57 11.93
CA ALA A 38 2.04 6.58 10.54
C ALA A 38 3.21 5.62 10.28
N ASN A 39 3.17 4.93 9.13
CA ASN A 39 4.21 3.98 8.78
C ASN A 39 5.51 4.69 8.42
N HIS A 40 6.64 4.18 8.88
CA HIS A 40 7.96 4.74 8.57
C HIS A 40 8.58 4.13 7.31
N ARG A 41 7.92 3.11 6.74
CA ARG A 41 8.24 2.43 5.48
C ARG A 41 6.93 2.01 4.80
N PRO A 42 6.88 1.92 3.46
CA PRO A 42 5.72 1.36 2.78
C PRO A 42 5.42 -0.05 3.31
N ALA A 43 4.15 -0.32 3.58
CA ALA A 43 3.67 -1.57 4.16
C ALA A 43 2.29 -1.92 3.60
N ILE A 44 1.89 -3.18 3.73
CA ILE A 44 0.52 -3.60 3.41
C ILE A 44 -0.17 -3.92 4.71
N VAL A 45 -1.25 -3.21 5.00
CA VAL A 45 -2.02 -3.41 6.23
C VAL A 45 -3.25 -4.23 5.89
N ASN A 46 -3.42 -5.36 6.57
CA ASN A 46 -4.69 -6.07 6.57
C ASN A 46 -5.68 -5.31 7.45
N PHE A 47 -6.72 -4.75 6.84
CA PHE A 47 -7.82 -4.12 7.54
C PHE A 47 -9.13 -4.79 7.14
N ARG A 48 -9.77 -5.50 8.08
CA ARG A 48 -11.05 -6.20 7.86
C ARG A 48 -11.03 -7.12 6.62
N ASN A 49 -9.98 -7.92 6.47
CA ASN A 49 -9.79 -8.86 5.36
C ASN A 49 -9.59 -8.20 3.98
N GLN A 50 -9.19 -6.92 3.97
CA GLN A 50 -8.72 -6.20 2.78
C GLN A 50 -7.25 -5.82 2.98
N TYR A 51 -6.42 -6.11 1.96
CA TYR A 51 -5.00 -5.77 1.96
C TYR A 51 -4.82 -4.40 1.31
N ILE A 52 -4.52 -3.40 2.13
CA ILE A 52 -4.40 -2.02 1.67
C ILE A 52 -2.92 -1.64 1.64
N PRO A 53 -2.36 -1.31 0.46
CA PRO A 53 -1.01 -0.75 0.39
C PRO A 53 -1.03 0.64 1.02
N VAL A 54 -0.08 0.90 1.90
CA VAL A 54 0.10 2.19 2.57
C VAL A 54 1.56 2.60 2.43
N GLU A 55 1.78 3.84 2.02
CA GLU A 55 3.12 4.40 1.85
C GLU A 55 3.72 4.83 3.20
N ARG A 56 4.99 5.26 3.16
CA ARG A 56 5.59 5.96 4.30
C ARG A 56 4.78 7.23 4.61
N GLY A 57 4.57 7.53 5.88
CA GLY A 57 3.71 8.61 6.34
C GLY A 57 2.21 8.28 6.33
N GLN A 58 1.80 7.11 5.82
CA GLN A 58 0.40 6.71 5.77
C GLN A 58 0.05 5.62 6.77
N PHE A 59 -1.21 5.56 7.19
CA PHE A 59 -1.77 4.41 7.87
C PHE A 59 -3.28 4.30 7.68
N VAL A 60 -3.79 3.06 7.80
CA VAL A 60 -5.22 2.77 7.72
C VAL A 60 -5.80 2.60 9.11
N THR A 61 -6.97 3.20 9.35
CA THR A 61 -7.74 3.04 10.58
C THR A 61 -9.24 3.17 10.31
N SER A 62 -10.06 3.22 11.35
CA SER A 62 -11.47 3.63 11.25
C SER A 62 -11.79 4.71 12.27
N GLU A 63 -12.79 5.54 11.97
CA GLU A 63 -13.29 6.55 12.90
C GLU A 63 -13.70 5.93 14.23
N LEU A 64 -14.31 4.74 14.20
CA LEU A 64 -14.72 4.02 15.41
C LEU A 64 -13.52 3.59 16.25
N LYS A 65 -12.43 3.14 15.60
CA LYS A 65 -11.20 2.78 16.31
C LYS A 65 -10.57 4.01 16.97
N LEU A 66 -10.46 5.12 16.25
CA LEU A 66 -9.92 6.37 16.80
C LEU A 66 -10.79 6.93 17.92
N ALA A 67 -12.12 6.91 17.78
CA ALA A 67 -13.06 7.33 18.81
C ALA A 67 -12.85 6.56 20.12
N LYS A 68 -12.70 5.23 20.03
CA LYS A 68 -12.40 4.38 21.20
C LYS A 68 -11.02 4.68 21.78
N THR A 69 -9.99 4.81 20.93
CA THR A 69 -8.63 5.10 21.38
C THR A 69 -8.52 6.48 22.05
N PHE A 70 -9.24 7.50 21.59
CA PHE A 70 -9.12 8.86 22.13
C PHE A 70 -10.14 9.16 23.22
N GLY A 71 -11.18 8.32 23.36
CA GLY A 71 -12.31 8.58 24.24
C GLY A 71 -13.20 9.72 23.73
N TRP A 72 -13.33 9.85 22.40
CA TRP A 72 -14.07 10.94 21.76
C TRP A 72 -15.33 10.45 21.06
N SER A 73 -16.29 11.37 20.85
CA SER A 73 -17.43 11.11 19.98
C SER A 73 -16.98 11.05 18.51
N ARG A 74 -17.75 10.34 17.67
CA ARG A 74 -17.48 10.28 16.21
C ARG A 74 -17.51 11.67 15.57
N ARG A 75 -18.40 12.55 16.04
CA ARG A 75 -18.50 13.95 15.60
C ARG A 75 -17.20 14.71 15.89
N ARG A 76 -16.64 14.55 17.10
CA ARG A 76 -15.37 15.19 17.47
C ARG A 76 -14.20 14.68 16.61
N ILE A 77 -14.13 13.37 16.37
CA ILE A 77 -13.11 12.79 15.46
C ILE A 77 -13.22 13.37 14.06
N LYS A 78 -14.44 13.48 13.51
CA LYS A 78 -14.65 14.05 12.19
C LYS A 78 -14.15 15.50 12.13
N ASN A 79 -14.56 16.32 13.09
CA ASN A 79 -14.15 17.72 13.19
C ASN A 79 -12.62 17.86 13.34
N PHE A 80 -12.00 17.05 14.19
CA PHE A 80 -10.55 17.05 14.40
C PHE A 80 -9.78 16.69 13.13
N LEU A 81 -10.18 15.64 12.42
CA LEU A 81 -9.53 15.27 11.16
C LEU A 81 -9.73 16.34 10.08
N THR A 82 -10.90 16.99 10.04
CA THR A 82 -11.15 18.13 9.13
C THR A 82 -10.30 19.34 9.49
N SER A 83 -10.12 19.67 10.78
CA SER A 83 -9.25 20.78 11.18
C SER A 83 -7.79 20.52 10.84
N LEU A 84 -7.32 19.27 10.96
CA LEU A 84 -5.96 18.89 10.55
C LEU A 84 -5.77 18.98 9.03
N GLU A 85 -6.80 18.60 8.26
CA GLU A 85 -6.80 18.70 6.80
C GLU A 85 -6.77 20.15 6.32
N ILE A 86 -7.63 21.01 6.89
CA ILE A 86 -7.63 22.45 6.61
C ILE A 86 -6.29 23.09 7.00
N GLY A 87 -5.69 22.65 8.11
CA GLY A 87 -4.37 23.09 8.54
C GLY A 87 -3.20 22.52 7.72
N GLY A 88 -3.46 21.70 6.69
CA GLY A 88 -2.42 21.09 5.87
C GLY A 88 -1.55 20.07 6.61
N MET A 89 -1.99 19.58 7.78
CA MET A 89 -1.25 18.65 8.61
C MET A 89 -1.41 17.19 8.15
N CYS A 90 -2.57 16.84 7.58
CA CYS A 90 -2.81 15.52 7.02
C CYS A 90 -3.82 15.53 5.86
N ASP A 91 -3.70 14.56 4.94
CA ASP A 91 -4.76 14.20 3.98
C ASP A 91 -5.59 13.05 4.57
N ASN A 92 -6.92 13.16 4.52
CA ASN A 92 -7.83 12.13 5.03
C ASN A 92 -8.68 11.54 3.90
N ARG A 93 -8.33 10.34 3.42
CA ARG A 93 -9.12 9.63 2.40
C ARG A 93 -10.10 8.68 3.07
N ARG A 94 -11.37 9.09 3.10
CA ARG A 94 -12.45 8.33 3.74
C ARG A 94 -13.11 7.38 2.75
N THR A 95 -13.31 6.15 3.18
CA THR A 95 -14.18 5.18 2.50
C THR A 95 -15.34 4.80 3.42
N GLN A 96 -16.27 3.99 2.93
CA GLN A 96 -17.37 3.48 3.76
C GLN A 96 -16.89 2.58 4.92
N ARG A 97 -15.68 2.00 4.83
CA ARG A 97 -15.19 0.97 5.76
C ARG A 97 -13.99 1.39 6.59
N PHE A 98 -13.14 2.26 6.05
CA PHE A 98 -11.89 2.69 6.67
C PHE A 98 -11.53 4.12 6.26
N VAL A 99 -10.53 4.67 6.93
CA VAL A 99 -9.91 5.94 6.61
C VAL A 99 -8.43 5.71 6.42
N VAL A 100 -7.88 6.20 5.32
CA VAL A 100 -6.44 6.32 5.11
C VAL A 100 -6.04 7.72 5.52
N ILE A 101 -5.14 7.83 6.50
CA ILE A 101 -4.60 9.10 6.96
C ILE A 101 -3.17 9.19 6.46
N THR A 102 -2.88 10.24 5.70
CA THR A 102 -1.54 10.57 5.20
C THR A 102 -1.04 11.78 5.97
N ILE A 103 0.07 11.63 6.70
CA ILE A 103 0.70 12.76 7.40
C ILE A 103 1.45 13.60 6.38
N CYS A 104 1.03 14.86 6.19
CA CYS A 104 1.69 15.78 5.27
C CYS A 104 3.06 16.15 5.83
N ASN A 105 4.03 16.41 4.94
CA ASN A 105 5.41 16.78 5.30
C ASN A 105 6.15 15.75 6.19
N TYR A 106 5.66 14.51 6.29
CA TYR A 106 6.32 13.44 7.04
C TYR A 106 7.79 13.24 6.62
N GLU A 107 8.07 13.40 5.32
CA GLU A 107 9.41 13.37 4.74
C GLU A 107 10.34 14.43 5.36
N LYS A 108 9.85 15.68 5.46
CA LYS A 108 10.56 16.80 6.11
C LYS A 108 10.73 16.55 7.60
N TYR A 109 9.77 15.90 8.24
CA TYR A 109 9.76 15.69 9.68
C TYR A 109 10.49 14.43 10.18
N GLN A 110 10.82 13.50 9.28
CA GLN A 110 11.47 12.22 9.60
C GLN A 110 12.62 11.88 8.65
N SER A 111 13.09 12.80 7.81
CA SER A 111 14.37 12.64 7.12
C SER A 111 15.45 12.49 8.19
N ARG A 112 16.29 11.47 8.02
CA ARG A 112 17.46 11.30 8.89
C ARG A 112 18.41 12.46 8.59
N ALA A 113 18.71 13.29 9.59
CA ALA A 113 19.89 14.15 9.55
C ALA A 113 21.20 13.32 9.45
N ASP A 114 21.15 12.01 9.70
CA ASP A 114 22.29 11.11 9.60
C ASP A 114 22.64 10.69 8.14
N ASP A 115 21.80 11.02 7.14
CA ASP A 115 22.06 10.70 5.72
C ASP A 115 22.71 11.85 4.92
N GLU A 116 23.09 12.97 5.57
CA GLU A 116 23.77 14.11 4.92
C GLU A 116 25.30 13.92 4.75
N ARG A 117 25.81 12.70 4.93
CA ARG A 117 27.19 12.33 4.54
C ARG A 117 27.22 11.10 3.63
N ALA A 118 26.62 11.21 2.45
CA ALA A 118 27.14 10.55 1.25
C ALA A 118 26.58 11.26 0.01
N ILE A 119 27.46 12.09 -0.54
CA ILE A 119 27.35 12.88 -1.76
C ILE A 119 27.21 11.97 -2.99
N ASP A 120 26.55 12.51 -4.01
CA ASP A 120 26.77 12.42 -5.46
C ASP A 120 27.88 11.48 -6.01
N VAL A 121 27.70 11.09 -7.28
CA VAL A 121 28.61 10.36 -8.21
C VAL A 121 28.36 8.84 -8.39
N THR A 122 27.67 8.54 -9.50
CA THR A 122 28.00 7.59 -10.59
C THR A 122 28.61 6.21 -10.26
N ALA A 123 27.90 5.17 -10.73
CA ALA A 123 28.33 3.83 -11.16
C ALA A 123 29.71 3.28 -10.73
N ASN A 124 29.72 2.20 -9.94
CA ASN A 124 30.15 0.84 -10.36
C ASN A 124 30.45 -0.11 -9.17
N VAL A 125 29.89 -1.32 -9.26
CA VAL A 125 30.53 -2.65 -9.06
C VAL A 125 31.20 -2.97 -7.71
N THR A 126 30.55 -3.92 -6.98
CA THR A 126 31.05 -5.13 -6.24
C THR A 126 32.33 -5.04 -5.39
N THR A 127 32.53 -5.66 -4.22
CA THR A 127 31.98 -6.82 -3.49
C THR A 127 32.43 -6.68 -2.02
N GLY A 128 31.67 -7.21 -1.07
CA GLY A 128 32.03 -7.25 0.36
C GLY A 128 31.13 -8.19 1.17
N GLU A 129 31.18 -9.46 0.80
CA GLU A 129 30.84 -10.67 1.59
C GLU A 129 31.43 -10.60 3.02
N GLN A 130 30.88 -11.12 4.13
CA GLN A 130 30.10 -12.32 4.43
C GLN A 130 29.40 -12.07 5.79
N GLN A 131 28.06 -12.01 5.84
CA GLN A 131 27.20 -12.21 7.04
C GLN A 131 25.69 -11.97 6.77
N LYS A 132 25.30 -11.47 5.58
CA LYS A 132 23.91 -11.07 5.25
C LYS A 132 23.00 -12.14 4.61
N HIS A 133 23.49 -13.34 4.30
CA HIS A 133 22.78 -14.26 3.39
C HIS A 133 21.49 -14.89 3.93
N ILE A 134 21.28 -14.97 5.25
CA ILE A 134 20.10 -15.64 5.82
C ILE A 134 18.89 -14.68 5.90
N ASN A 135 19.11 -13.39 6.19
CA ASN A 135 18.01 -12.42 6.33
C ASN A 135 17.48 -11.89 4.99
N LYS A 136 18.34 -11.71 3.98
CA LYS A 136 17.92 -11.17 2.67
C LYS A 136 16.94 -12.10 1.92
N ASN A 137 17.22 -13.40 1.90
CA ASN A 137 16.32 -14.39 1.28
C ASN A 137 14.96 -14.49 1.99
N LYS A 138 14.92 -14.28 3.32
CA LYS A 138 13.65 -14.28 4.06
C LYS A 138 12.84 -13.03 3.77
N GLU A 139 13.49 -11.87 3.65
CA GLU A 139 12.85 -10.59 3.30
C GLU A 139 12.35 -10.56 1.85
N GLU A 140 13.14 -11.06 0.88
CA GLU A 140 12.71 -11.17 -0.54
C GLU A 140 11.59 -12.21 -0.70
N LYS A 141 11.69 -13.38 -0.07
CA LYS A 141 10.57 -14.34 -0.07
C LYS A 141 9.31 -13.74 0.55
N ASN A 142 9.47 -12.89 1.57
CA ASN A 142 8.37 -12.19 2.21
C ASN A 142 7.76 -11.11 1.29
N ILE A 143 8.57 -10.35 0.55
CA ILE A 143 8.05 -9.29 -0.35
C ILE A 143 7.22 -9.86 -1.50
N TYR A 144 7.68 -10.96 -2.12
CA TYR A 144 6.94 -11.60 -3.22
C TYR A 144 5.62 -12.21 -2.75
N ARG A 145 5.62 -12.86 -1.58
CA ARG A 145 4.39 -13.41 -1.01
C ARG A 145 3.40 -12.32 -0.64
N GLN A 146 3.86 -11.20 -0.09
CA GLN A 146 3.01 -10.05 0.23
C GLN A 146 2.41 -9.43 -1.03
N ASN A 147 3.22 -9.18 -2.06
CA ASN A 147 2.77 -8.65 -3.34
C ASN A 147 1.77 -9.60 -4.02
N ALA A 148 1.99 -10.91 -3.94
CA ALA A 148 1.06 -11.89 -4.49
C ALA A 148 -0.30 -11.89 -3.77
N LEU A 149 -0.32 -11.65 -2.46
CA LEU A 149 -1.57 -11.50 -1.71
C LEU A 149 -2.34 -10.24 -2.11
N ILE A 150 -1.66 -9.13 -2.43
CA ILE A 150 -2.32 -7.93 -2.98
C ILE A 150 -3.04 -8.29 -4.28
N VAL A 151 -2.32 -8.90 -5.23
CA VAL A 151 -2.88 -9.27 -6.54
C VAL A 151 -4.05 -10.25 -6.40
N LEU A 152 -3.90 -11.26 -5.54
CA LEU A 152 -4.97 -12.23 -5.29
C LEU A 152 -6.21 -11.58 -4.66
N SER A 153 -6.01 -10.62 -3.75
CA SER A 153 -7.11 -9.86 -3.14
C SER A 153 -7.86 -9.01 -4.17
N TYR A 154 -7.12 -8.38 -5.10
CA TYR A 154 -7.68 -7.62 -6.21
C TYR A 154 -8.52 -8.52 -7.13
N LEU A 155 -7.99 -9.68 -7.53
CA LEU A 155 -8.73 -10.65 -8.32
C LEU A 155 -10.03 -11.10 -7.63
N ASN A 156 -9.98 -11.41 -6.33
CA ASN A 156 -11.15 -11.81 -5.56
C ASN A 156 -12.19 -10.69 -5.48
N GLU A 157 -11.77 -9.44 -5.28
CA GLU A 157 -12.67 -8.28 -5.27
C GLU A 157 -13.36 -8.09 -6.61
N ARG A 158 -12.62 -8.16 -7.72
CA ARG A 158 -13.15 -7.93 -9.07
C ARG A 158 -14.07 -9.05 -9.56
N THR A 159 -13.87 -10.27 -9.07
CA THR A 159 -14.65 -11.46 -9.51
C THR A 159 -15.71 -11.90 -8.52
N GLY A 160 -15.71 -11.35 -7.30
CA GLY A 160 -16.55 -11.83 -6.19
C GLY A 160 -16.17 -13.24 -5.69
N LYS A 161 -15.02 -13.77 -6.10
CA LYS A 161 -14.53 -15.12 -5.72
C LYS A 161 -13.66 -15.07 -4.46
N ARG A 162 -13.25 -16.25 -3.99
CA ARG A 162 -12.45 -16.43 -2.76
C ARG A 162 -11.26 -17.37 -2.98
N TYR A 163 -10.47 -17.09 -4.01
CA TYR A 163 -9.22 -17.79 -4.28
C TYR A 163 -8.21 -17.58 -3.14
N ARG A 164 -7.40 -18.62 -2.87
CA ARG A 164 -6.40 -18.62 -1.78
C ARG A 164 -4.97 -18.89 -2.25
N ASP A 165 -4.83 -19.44 -3.46
CA ASP A 165 -3.55 -19.83 -4.02
C ASP A 165 -2.83 -18.63 -4.65
N THR A 166 -1.62 -18.34 -4.16
CA THR A 166 -0.75 -17.26 -4.64
C THR A 166 0.47 -17.78 -5.40
N THR A 167 0.66 -19.10 -5.51
CA THR A 167 1.92 -19.71 -5.96
C THR A 167 2.38 -19.20 -7.32
N LEU A 168 1.49 -19.17 -8.31
CA LEU A 168 1.80 -18.70 -9.65
C LEU A 168 1.99 -17.19 -9.72
N ILE A 169 1.27 -16.43 -8.91
CA ILE A 169 1.46 -14.97 -8.80
C ILE A 169 2.86 -14.68 -8.21
N GLU A 170 3.24 -15.38 -7.14
CA GLU A 170 4.58 -15.26 -6.54
C GLU A 170 5.68 -15.58 -7.55
N ALA A 171 5.47 -16.59 -8.40
CA ALA A 171 6.41 -16.93 -9.47
C ALA A 171 6.56 -15.79 -10.48
N ARG A 172 5.46 -15.19 -10.96
CA ARG A 172 5.52 -14.05 -11.90
C ARG A 172 6.23 -12.84 -11.31
N LEU A 173 6.01 -12.56 -10.03
CA LEU A 173 6.67 -11.44 -9.35
C LEU A 173 8.17 -11.69 -9.16
N LYS A 174 8.58 -12.94 -8.88
CA LYS A 174 9.99 -13.34 -8.83
C LYS A 174 10.69 -13.22 -10.18
N ASP A 175 9.95 -13.49 -11.26
CA ASP A 175 10.45 -13.37 -12.64
C ASP A 175 10.55 -11.90 -13.12
N GLY A 176 10.28 -10.92 -12.24
CA GLY A 176 10.40 -9.49 -12.53
C GLY A 176 9.08 -8.77 -12.81
N GLY A 177 7.95 -9.49 -12.78
CA GLY A 177 6.63 -8.88 -12.90
C GLY A 177 6.30 -7.97 -11.71
N THR A 178 5.57 -6.89 -11.95
CA THR A 178 5.10 -5.98 -10.90
C THR A 178 3.67 -6.30 -10.47
N VAL A 179 3.25 -5.74 -9.33
CA VAL A 179 1.85 -5.80 -8.88
C VAL A 179 0.93 -5.10 -9.89
N ASP A 180 1.40 -4.02 -10.51
CA ASP A 180 0.64 -3.25 -11.49
C ASP A 180 0.41 -4.05 -12.78
N ASP A 181 1.45 -4.74 -13.28
CA ASP A 181 1.35 -5.66 -14.41
C ASP A 181 0.27 -6.73 -14.17
N CYS A 182 0.29 -7.33 -12.97
CA CYS A 182 -0.70 -8.33 -12.61
C CYS A 182 -2.12 -7.75 -12.55
N ARG A 183 -2.30 -6.52 -12.08
CA ARG A 183 -3.61 -5.83 -12.04
C ARG A 183 -4.12 -5.51 -13.44
N LYS A 184 -3.24 -4.99 -14.31
CA LYS A 184 -3.56 -4.71 -15.72
C LYS A 184 -4.02 -5.97 -16.45
N ILE A 185 -3.30 -7.09 -16.28
CA ILE A 185 -3.72 -8.39 -16.83
C ILE A 185 -5.13 -8.77 -16.34
N ILE A 186 -5.41 -8.63 -15.04
CA ILE A 186 -6.74 -8.92 -14.49
C ILE A 186 -7.81 -8.04 -15.13
N ASP A 187 -7.56 -6.73 -15.25
CA ASP A 187 -8.53 -5.78 -15.80
C ASP A 187 -8.80 -6.01 -17.27
N VAL A 188 -7.77 -6.27 -18.06
CA VAL A 188 -7.93 -6.62 -19.47
C VAL A 188 -8.68 -7.94 -19.62
N LYS A 189 -8.36 -8.97 -18.83
CA LYS A 189 -9.07 -10.26 -18.90
C LYS A 189 -10.48 -10.25 -18.34
N LEU A 190 -10.84 -9.28 -17.51
CA LEU A 190 -12.23 -9.04 -17.15
C LEU A 190 -13.07 -8.48 -18.31
N MET A 191 -12.43 -7.79 -19.25
CA MET A 191 -13.09 -7.19 -20.42
C MET A 191 -13.00 -8.08 -21.68
N ASP A 192 -12.19 -9.13 -21.64
CA ASP A 192 -11.98 -10.07 -22.75
C ASP A 192 -13.26 -10.89 -22.99
N PRO A 193 -13.86 -10.84 -24.21
CA PRO A 193 -15.09 -11.57 -24.53
C PRO A 193 -15.01 -13.08 -24.26
N HIS A 194 -13.83 -13.70 -24.43
CA HIS A 194 -13.65 -15.12 -24.16
C HIS A 194 -13.78 -15.43 -22.67
N PHE A 195 -13.20 -14.59 -21.81
CA PHE A 195 -13.26 -14.75 -20.36
C PHE A 195 -14.62 -14.38 -19.78
N ILE A 196 -15.29 -13.37 -20.36
CA ILE A 196 -16.69 -13.04 -20.03
C ILE A 196 -17.60 -14.23 -20.32
N ALA A 197 -17.44 -14.87 -21.50
CA ALA A 197 -18.20 -16.07 -21.86
C ALA A 197 -17.81 -17.30 -21.02
N ASN A 198 -16.59 -17.35 -20.50
CA ASN A 198 -16.05 -18.50 -19.76
C ASN A 198 -15.43 -18.09 -18.41
N PRO A 199 -16.24 -17.64 -17.44
CA PRO A 199 -15.74 -17.07 -16.19
C PRO A 199 -14.96 -18.05 -15.31
N LYS A 200 -15.09 -19.37 -15.55
CA LYS A 200 -14.30 -20.41 -14.87
C LYS A 200 -12.80 -20.26 -15.09
N TYR A 201 -12.38 -19.68 -16.21
CA TYR A 201 -10.98 -19.46 -16.53
C TYR A 201 -10.40 -18.20 -15.86
N LEU A 202 -11.23 -17.34 -15.28
CA LEU A 202 -10.80 -16.13 -14.57
C LEU A 202 -10.35 -16.47 -13.14
N ASN A 203 -9.20 -17.13 -13.04
CA ASN A 203 -8.61 -17.64 -11.79
C ASN A 203 -7.07 -17.50 -11.82
N PRO A 204 -6.37 -17.60 -10.66
CA PRO A 204 -4.92 -17.40 -10.61
C PRO A 204 -4.12 -18.37 -11.50
N GLN A 205 -4.60 -19.61 -11.67
CA GLN A 205 -3.88 -20.63 -12.42
C GLN A 205 -3.85 -20.34 -13.92
N THR A 206 -4.96 -19.86 -14.47
CA THR A 206 -5.03 -19.50 -15.88
C THR A 206 -4.31 -18.20 -16.17
N LEU A 207 -4.53 -17.18 -15.33
CA LEU A 207 -4.06 -15.81 -15.57
C LEU A 207 -2.54 -15.67 -15.41
N PHE A 208 -1.96 -16.39 -14.44
CA PHE A 208 -0.53 -16.26 -14.10
C PHE A 208 0.28 -17.49 -14.49
N ARG A 209 -0.24 -18.30 -15.42
CA ARG A 209 0.50 -19.44 -15.99
C ARG A 209 1.73 -18.91 -16.73
N PRO A 210 2.91 -19.56 -16.60
CA PRO A 210 4.12 -19.10 -17.29
C PRO A 210 3.94 -18.96 -18.80
N SER A 211 3.24 -19.92 -19.42
CA SER A 211 2.96 -19.93 -20.86
C SER A 211 2.02 -18.81 -21.34
N HIS A 212 1.34 -18.11 -20.45
CA HIS A 212 0.42 -17.03 -20.80
C HIS A 212 0.93 -15.64 -20.42
N TRP A 213 1.97 -15.57 -19.60
CA TRP A 213 2.42 -14.34 -18.95
C TRP A 213 2.73 -13.22 -19.95
N ASP A 214 3.69 -13.44 -20.85
CA ASP A 214 4.13 -12.41 -21.79
C ASP A 214 3.01 -11.99 -22.74
N LYS A 215 2.20 -12.96 -23.18
CA LYS A 215 1.04 -12.70 -24.04
C LYS A 215 0.05 -11.75 -23.36
N TYR A 216 -0.39 -12.08 -22.14
CA TYR A 216 -1.38 -11.27 -21.44
C TYR A 216 -0.82 -9.92 -20.99
N LEU A 217 0.47 -9.88 -20.64
CA LEU A 217 1.15 -8.65 -20.30
C LEU A 217 1.20 -7.69 -21.49
N ASN A 218 1.62 -8.18 -22.66
CA ASN A 218 1.68 -7.38 -23.89
C ASN A 218 0.28 -6.89 -24.31
N GLU A 219 -0.74 -7.75 -24.26
CA GLU A 219 -2.13 -7.36 -24.50
C GLU A 219 -2.59 -6.23 -23.56
N SER A 220 -2.07 -6.20 -22.33
CA SER A 220 -2.38 -5.15 -21.35
C SER A 220 -1.60 -3.85 -21.52
N MET A 221 -0.56 -3.87 -22.36
CA MET A 221 0.26 -2.72 -22.72
C MET A 221 -0.13 -2.10 -24.06
N GLU A 222 -0.97 -2.78 -24.87
CA GLU A 222 -1.46 -2.20 -26.11
C GLU A 222 -2.34 -0.97 -25.82
N PRO A 223 -2.09 0.18 -26.48
CA PRO A 223 -3.03 1.29 -26.41
C PRO A 223 -4.37 0.79 -26.91
N VAL A 224 -5.45 1.07 -26.16
CA VAL A 224 -6.82 0.75 -26.55
C VAL A 224 -6.97 1.20 -28.00
N LYS A 225 -7.05 0.24 -28.95
CA LYS A 225 -7.36 0.54 -30.33
C LYS A 225 -8.77 1.12 -30.30
N GLY A 226 -8.86 2.45 -30.25
CA GLY A 226 -10.09 3.16 -30.51
C GLY A 226 -10.65 2.60 -31.81
N ASN A 227 -11.92 2.19 -31.79
CA ASN A 227 -12.65 1.59 -32.90
C ASN A 227 -12.25 2.18 -34.26
N GLY A 228 -11.26 1.55 -34.90
CA GLY A 228 -10.89 1.75 -36.29
C GLY A 228 -11.50 0.60 -37.05
N GLY A 229 -12.72 0.81 -37.53
CA GLY A 229 -13.40 -0.14 -38.41
C GLY A 229 -12.53 -0.40 -39.63
N TRP A 230 -12.00 -1.62 -39.74
CA TRP A 230 -11.51 -2.16 -40.99
C TRP A 230 -12.52 -3.19 -41.49
N GLY A 231 -13.52 -2.69 -42.20
CA GLY A 231 -14.31 -3.49 -43.13
C GLY A 231 -13.57 -3.59 -44.47
N LYS A 232 -12.80 -4.67 -44.64
CA LYS A 232 -12.81 -5.45 -45.90
C LYS A 232 -13.44 -6.77 -45.49
N VAL A 233 -14.49 -7.26 -46.12
CA VAL A 233 -14.56 -8.00 -47.40
C VAL A 233 -16.07 -8.20 -47.68
N PHE A 234 -16.66 -8.31 -48.87
CA PHE A 234 -16.29 -8.56 -50.26
C PHE A 234 -17.23 -7.73 -51.16
#